data_AF-A0A932SL03-F1
#
_entry.id   AF-A0A932SL03-F1
#
_cell.length_a   1.000
_cell.length_b   1.000
_cell.length_c   1.000
_cell.angle_alpha   90.00
_cell.angle_beta   90.00
_cell.angle_gamma   90.00
#
_symmetry.space_group_name_H-M   'P 1'
#
loop_
_entity.id
_entity.type
_entity.pdbx_description
1 polymer ?
#
loop_
_entity_poly.entity_id
_entity_poly.type
_entity_poly.pdbx_seq_one_letter_code
_entity_poly.pdbx_strand_id
1 'polypeptide(L)'
;MAGSEHKHPNYMAIFWYLAVLTVLEIGVVFLPHYVPGIGKMTVGVLLCGFAIAKAALVAMYFMHLKFEARTLGLVALTPLAIATLLVFILLPDGFAVAHKTQRDAGAVTAPAPAKH
;
A
#
# COMPACT_ATOMS: atom_id res chain seq x y z
N MET A 1 -25.07 -19.85 -39.57
CA MET A 1 -23.72 -19.34 -39.26
C MET A 1 -23.84 -17.89 -38.83
N ALA A 2 -23.60 -17.59 -37.55
CA ALA A 2 -23.08 -16.31 -37.04
C ALA A 2 -22.93 -16.50 -35.52
N GLY A 3 -21.69 -16.59 -35.05
CA GLY A 3 -21.35 -16.91 -33.68
C GLY A 3 -21.87 -15.88 -32.69
N SER A 4 -22.39 -16.35 -31.57
CA SER A 4 -22.60 -15.56 -30.37
C SER A 4 -21.27 -14.95 -29.96
N GLU A 5 -21.14 -13.63 -30.16
CA GLU A 5 -20.02 -12.84 -29.71
C GLU A 5 -19.95 -12.88 -28.18
N HIS A 6 -19.15 -13.80 -27.65
CA HIS A 6 -18.88 -13.90 -26.23
C HIS A 6 -18.12 -12.64 -25.81
N LYS A 7 -18.85 -11.68 -25.23
CA LYS A 7 -18.29 -10.44 -24.65
C LYS A 7 -17.38 -10.82 -23.48
N HIS A 8 -16.11 -11.11 -23.80
CA HIS A 8 -15.09 -11.38 -22.80
C HIS A 8 -15.02 -10.18 -21.84
N PRO A 9 -15.05 -10.42 -20.52
CA PRO A 9 -14.81 -9.35 -19.55
C PRO A 9 -13.46 -8.72 -19.89
N ASN A 10 -13.43 -7.40 -20.03
CA ASN A 10 -12.24 -6.71 -20.53
C ASN A 10 -11.20 -6.53 -19.40
N TYR A 11 -10.57 -7.64 -18.97
CA TYR A 11 -9.58 -7.67 -17.90
C TYR A 11 -8.39 -6.74 -18.15
N MET A 12 -8.06 -6.49 -19.43
CA MET A 12 -7.04 -5.52 -19.82
C MET A 12 -7.41 -4.08 -19.49
N ALA A 13 -8.68 -3.70 -19.57
CA ALA A 13 -9.11 -2.38 -19.12
C ALA A 13 -8.88 -2.20 -17.61
N ILE A 14 -9.26 -3.18 -16.79
CA ILE A 14 -9.08 -3.13 -15.32
C ILE A 14 -7.59 -3.05 -14.97
N PHE A 15 -6.75 -3.86 -15.62
CA PHE A 15 -5.30 -3.81 -15.43
C PHE A 15 -4.76 -2.40 -15.67
N TRP A 16 -5.16 -1.74 -16.76
CA TRP A 16 -4.76 -0.37 -17.04
C TRP A 16 -5.28 0.64 -16.01
N TYR A 17 -6.53 0.51 -15.55
CA TYR A 17 -7.05 1.35 -14.46
C TYR A 17 -6.21 1.21 -13.17
N LEU A 18 -5.88 -0.03 -12.78
CA LEU A 18 -5.05 -0.29 -11.61
C LEU A 18 -3.62 0.25 -11.80
N ALA A 19 -3.03 0.06 -12.99
CA ALA A 19 -1.70 0.55 -13.32
C ALA A 19 -1.63 2.09 -13.25
N VAL A 20 -2.62 2.78 -13.82
CA VAL A 20 -2.72 4.25 -13.72
C VAL A 20 -2.83 4.67 -12.25
N LEU A 21 -3.64 3.99 -11.46
CA LEU A 21 -3.77 4.27 -10.03
C LEU A 21 -2.43 4.11 -9.28
N THR A 22 -1.59 3.15 -9.68
CA THR A 22 -0.25 2.98 -9.10
C THR A 22 0.70 4.08 -9.54
N VAL A 23 0.65 4.52 -10.80
CA VAL A 23 1.45 5.66 -11.27
C VAL A 23 1.06 6.95 -10.51
N LEU A 24 -0.22 7.14 -10.25
CA LEU A 24 -0.70 8.26 -9.44
C LEU A 24 -0.19 8.19 -8.00
N GLU A 25 -0.14 7.01 -7.37
CA GLU A 25 0.47 6.85 -6.05
C GLU A 25 1.94 7.25 -6.03
N ILE A 26 2.71 6.85 -7.05
CA ILE A 26 4.12 7.26 -7.18
C ILE A 26 4.20 8.79 -7.22
N GLY A 27 3.34 9.44 -8.01
CA GLY A 27 3.24 10.90 -8.05
C GLY A 27 2.93 11.52 -6.68
N VAL A 28 2.00 10.92 -5.93
CA VAL A 28 1.63 11.37 -4.57
C VAL A 28 2.76 11.21 -3.56
N VAL A 29 3.58 10.15 -3.68
CA VAL A 29 4.78 9.97 -2.85
C VAL A 29 5.78 11.09 -3.07
N PHE A 30 5.93 11.57 -4.31
CA PHE A 30 6.85 12.66 -4.63
C PHE A 30 6.29 14.06 -4.42
N LEU A 31 4.98 14.19 -4.15
CA LEU A 31 4.30 15.47 -3.97
C LEU A 31 4.92 16.38 -2.88
N PRO A 32 5.39 15.87 -1.72
CA PRO A 32 6.11 16.67 -0.72
C PRO A 32 7.44 17.24 -1.21
N HIS A 33 8.06 16.66 -2.24
CA HIS A 33 9.31 17.15 -2.80
C HIS A 33 9.10 18.38 -3.70
N TYR A 34 7.97 18.43 -4.40
CA TYR A 34 7.64 19.50 -5.35
C TYR A 34 6.74 20.59 -4.76
N VAL A 35 5.98 20.28 -3.70
CA VAL A 35 5.00 21.20 -3.10
C VAL A 35 5.33 21.46 -1.62
N PRO A 36 5.77 22.68 -1.27
CA PRO A 36 5.98 23.06 0.12
C PRO A 36 4.66 23.05 0.90
N GLY A 37 4.64 22.46 2.09
CA GLY A 37 3.47 22.45 2.98
C GLY A 37 2.66 21.13 3.00
N ILE A 38 3.00 20.16 2.14
CA ILE A 38 2.39 18.82 2.21
C ILE A 38 3.02 18.02 3.36
N GLY A 39 2.25 17.75 4.41
CA GLY A 39 2.66 16.91 5.52
C GLY A 39 2.64 15.41 5.19
N LYS A 40 3.48 14.63 5.88
CA LYS A 40 3.54 13.16 5.74
C LYS A 40 2.19 12.47 5.99
N MET A 41 1.38 13.01 6.90
CA MET A 41 0.03 12.52 7.18
C MET A 41 -0.89 12.64 5.97
N THR A 42 -0.88 13.77 5.27
CA THR A 42 -1.71 14.00 4.07
C THR A 42 -1.38 13.01 2.97
N VAL A 43 -0.08 12.76 2.73
CA VAL A 43 0.39 11.74 1.78
C VAL A 43 -0.12 10.36 2.19
N GLY A 44 0.02 9.98 3.45
CA GLY A 44 -0.46 8.69 3.96
C GLY A 44 -1.97 8.50 3.76
N VAL A 45 -2.78 9.53 4.04
CA VAL A 45 -4.23 9.49 3.82
C VAL A 45 -4.57 9.33 2.34
N LEU A 46 -3.90 10.06 1.45
CA LEU A 46 -4.11 9.94 0.00
C LEU A 46 -3.75 8.53 -0.49
N LEU A 47 -2.59 8.00 -0.12
CA LEU A 47 -2.16 6.64 -0.49
C LEU A 47 -3.14 5.58 0.04
N CYS A 48 -3.65 5.75 1.26
CA CYS A 48 -4.67 4.87 1.81
C CYS A 48 -5.97 4.92 0.98
N GLY A 49 -6.40 6.12 0.56
CA GLY A 49 -7.52 6.31 -0.35
C GLY A 49 -7.32 5.61 -1.70
N PHE A 50 -6.11 5.71 -2.29
CA PHE A 50 -5.77 4.99 -3.53
C PHE A 50 -5.78 3.47 -3.35
N ALA A 51 -5.30 2.95 -2.22
CA ALA A 51 -5.37 1.52 -1.90
C ALA A 51 -6.82 1.02 -1.80
N ILE A 52 -7.70 1.78 -1.12
CA ILE A 52 -9.14 1.45 -1.02
C ILE A 52 -9.80 1.51 -2.41
N ALA A 53 -9.48 2.51 -3.23
CA ALA A 53 -10.01 2.64 -4.57
C ALA A 53 -9.62 1.43 -5.46
N LYS A 54 -8.38 0.95 -5.38
CA LYS A 54 -7.96 -0.29 -6.07
C LYS A 54 -8.79 -1.48 -5.59
N ALA A 55 -8.95 -1.66 -4.28
CA ALA A 55 -9.75 -2.75 -3.72
C ALA A 55 -11.22 -2.68 -4.17
N ALA A 56 -11.81 -1.50 -4.20
CA ALA A 56 -13.18 -1.29 -4.68
C ALA A 56 -13.32 -1.58 -6.19
N LEU A 57 -12.34 -1.17 -7.00
CA LEU A 57 -12.33 -1.43 -8.45
C LEU A 57 -12.21 -2.93 -8.73
N VAL A 58 -11.38 -3.64 -7.96
CA VAL A 58 -11.30 -5.10 -7.97
C VAL A 58 -12.63 -5.71 -7.53
N ALA A 59 -13.23 -5.25 -6.41
CA ALA A 59 -14.50 -5.79 -5.93
C ALA A 59 -15.65 -5.58 -6.94
N MET A 60 -15.82 -4.38 -7.49
CA MET A 60 -16.89 -4.10 -8.45
C MET A 60 -16.76 -4.92 -9.74
N TYR A 61 -15.56 -5.10 -10.27
CA TYR A 61 -15.34 -5.83 -11.52
C TYR A 61 -15.23 -7.35 -11.36
N PHE A 62 -14.68 -7.84 -10.25
CA PHE A 62 -14.51 -9.27 -10.02
C PHE A 62 -15.59 -9.89 -9.13
N MET A 63 -16.36 -9.11 -8.35
CA MET A 63 -17.43 -9.67 -7.49
C MET A 63 -18.85 -9.49 -8.04
N HIS A 64 -19.13 -8.55 -8.94
CA HIS A 64 -20.52 -8.31 -9.38
C HIS A 64 -21.06 -9.34 -10.38
N LEU A 65 -20.27 -10.35 -10.76
CA LEU A 65 -20.76 -11.59 -11.35
C LEU A 65 -19.93 -12.76 -10.83
N LYS A 66 -20.65 -13.78 -10.35
CA LYS A 66 -20.33 -15.19 -10.53
C LYS A 66 -19.45 -15.83 -9.46
N PHE A 67 -19.95 -16.94 -8.94
CA PHE A 67 -19.29 -17.98 -8.13
C PHE A 67 -17.95 -18.53 -8.66
N GLU A 68 -17.41 -17.98 -9.75
CA GLU A 68 -16.22 -18.45 -10.48
C GLU A 68 -15.01 -17.51 -10.28
N ALA A 69 -15.23 -16.25 -9.91
CA ALA A 69 -14.18 -15.26 -9.66
C ALA A 69 -13.66 -15.27 -8.21
N ARG A 70 -14.24 -16.09 -7.32
CA ARG A 70 -13.82 -16.23 -5.92
C ARG A 70 -12.35 -16.66 -5.83
N THR A 71 -11.90 -17.55 -6.72
CA THR A 71 -10.50 -18.01 -6.80
C THR A 71 -9.56 -16.87 -7.22
N LEU A 72 -9.95 -16.05 -8.20
CA LEU A 72 -9.15 -14.89 -8.65
C LEU A 72 -9.09 -13.79 -7.58
N GLY A 73 -10.21 -13.53 -6.91
CA GLY A 73 -10.26 -12.64 -5.75
C GLY A 73 -9.39 -13.15 -4.61
N LEU A 74 -9.37 -14.46 -4.35
CA LEU A 74 -8.48 -15.09 -3.36
C LEU A 74 -7.01 -14.89 -3.72
N VAL A 75 -6.63 -15.11 -4.98
CA VAL A 75 -5.25 -14.88 -5.46
C VAL A 75 -4.82 -13.43 -5.29
N ALA A 76 -5.71 -12.46 -5.50
CA ALA A 76 -5.43 -11.04 -5.23
C ALA A 76 -5.42 -10.70 -3.72
N LEU A 77 -6.24 -11.39 -2.92
CA LEU A 77 -6.34 -11.19 -1.48
C LEU A 77 -5.17 -11.81 -0.71
N THR A 78 -4.62 -12.92 -1.18
CA THR A 78 -3.47 -13.61 -0.57
C THR A 78 -2.26 -12.68 -0.35
N PRO A 79 -1.73 -11.97 -1.36
CA PRO A 79 -0.62 -11.04 -1.13
C PRO A 79 -1.02 -9.87 -0.24
N LEU A 80 -2.28 -9.41 -0.27
CA LEU A 80 -2.76 -8.35 0.61
C LEU A 80 -2.79 -8.79 2.09
N ALA A 81 -3.26 -10.01 2.34
CA ALA A 81 -3.29 -10.61 3.67
C ALA A 81 -1.87 -10.82 4.21
N ILE A 82 -0.95 -11.34 3.39
CA ILE A 82 0.46 -11.49 3.73
C ILE A 82 1.09 -10.13 4.03
N ALA A 83 0.86 -9.11 3.20
CA ALA A 83 1.38 -7.76 3.42
C ALA A 83 0.86 -7.16 4.74
N THR A 84 -0.42 -7.35 5.04
CA THR A 84 -1.04 -6.87 6.29
C THR A 84 -0.40 -7.55 7.50
N LEU A 85 -0.24 -8.88 7.45
CA LEU A 85 0.42 -9.65 8.49
C LEU A 85 1.87 -9.19 8.69
N LEU A 86 2.62 -8.97 7.59
CA LEU A 86 3.98 -8.43 7.63
C LEU A 86 4.04 -7.07 8.32
N VAL A 87 3.11 -6.16 8.04
CA VAL A 87 3.05 -4.86 8.72
C VAL A 87 2.89 -5.05 10.22
N PHE A 88 1.96 -5.90 10.68
CA PHE A 88 1.77 -6.15 12.12
C PHE A 88 2.99 -6.77 12.80
N ILE A 89 3.72 -7.65 12.12
CA ILE A 89 4.96 -8.24 12.66
C ILE A 89 6.11 -7.23 12.67
N LEU A 90 6.26 -6.44 11.62
CA LEU A 90 7.42 -5.56 11.41
C LEU A 90 7.31 -4.23 12.15
N LEU A 91 6.09 -3.71 12.32
CA LEU A 91 5.83 -2.45 13.00
C LEU A 91 6.42 -2.38 14.44
N PRO A 92 6.21 -3.38 15.33
CA PRO A 92 6.81 -3.36 16.67
C PRO A 92 8.35 -3.45 16.65
N ASP A 93 8.92 -4.22 15.72
CA ASP A 93 10.38 -4.32 15.55
C ASP A 93 10.96 -2.98 15.09
N GLY A 94 10.34 -2.32 14.11
CA GLY A 94 10.72 -1.00 13.64
C GLY A 94 10.68 0.06 14.74
N PHE A 95 9.64 0.06 15.59
CA PHE A 95 9.58 0.96 16.74
C PHE A 95 10.65 0.64 17.80
N ALA A 96 10.91 -0.64 18.06
CA ALA A 96 11.94 -1.07 19.00
C ALA A 96 13.34 -0.67 18.52
N VAL A 97 13.63 -0.82 17.21
CA VAL A 97 14.87 -0.35 16.58
C VAL A 97 14.99 1.17 16.67
N ALA A 98 13.95 1.92 16.32
CA ALA A 98 13.97 3.38 16.39
C ALA A 98 14.29 3.88 17.82
N HIS A 99 13.67 3.27 18.83
CA HIS A 99 13.93 3.62 20.23
C HIS A 99 15.37 3.28 20.67
N LYS A 100 15.92 2.15 20.23
CA LYS A 100 17.34 1.79 20.50
C LYS A 100 18.30 2.76 19.84
N THR A 101 18.08 3.11 18.57
CA THR A 101 18.92 4.09 17.85
C THR A 101 18.92 5.45 18.53
N GLN A 102 17.77 5.91 19.06
CA GLN A 102 17.68 7.16 19.81
C GLN A 102 18.47 7.10 21.14
N ARG A 103 18.37 5.98 21.87
CA ARG A 103 19.09 5.76 23.13
C ARG A 103 20.61 5.73 22.91
N ASP A 104 21.07 4.99 21.90
CA ASP A 104 22.50 4.81 21.63
C ASP A 104 23.13 6.10 21.09
N ALA A 105 22.40 6.87 20.27
CA ALA A 105 22.82 8.21 19.84
C ALA A 105 22.96 9.17 21.04
N GLY A 106 22.01 9.14 21.99
CA GLY A 106 22.06 9.96 23.20
C GLY A 106 23.21 9.60 24.14
N ALA A 107 23.54 8.31 24.25
CA ALA A 107 24.64 7.81 25.09
C ALA A 107 26.03 8.21 24.56
N VAL A 108 26.21 8.29 23.23
CA VAL A 108 27.47 8.74 22.60
C VAL A 108 27.71 10.25 22.80
N THR A 109 26.65 11.04 22.93
CA THR A 109 26.74 12.49 23.16
C THR A 109 26.81 12.90 24.64
N ALA A 110 26.65 11.97 25.58
CA ALA A 110 26.71 12.28 27.01
C ALA A 110 28.18 12.44 27.49
N PRO A 111 28.56 13.55 28.17
CA PRO A 111 29.90 13.68 28.72
C PRO A 111 30.14 12.61 29.80
N ALA A 112 31.31 11.99 29.77
CA ALA A 112 31.68 10.93 30.71
C ALA A 112 31.48 11.40 32.17
N PRO A 113 30.85 10.59 33.05
CA PRO A 113 30.66 11.01 34.43
C PRO A 113 32.01 11.23 35.09
N ALA A 114 32.25 12.46 35.56
CA ALA A 114 33.42 12.82 36.34
C ALA A 114 33.45 11.94 37.60
N LYS A 115 34.41 11.01 37.62
CA LYS A 115 34.69 10.20 38.81
C LYS A 115 35.34 11.12 39.83
N HIS A 116 34.60 11.45 40.89
CA HIS A 116 35.11 12.12 42.08
C HIS A 116 35.81 11.12 43.00
#